data_AF-A0A7S1KJK9-F1
#
_entry.id   AF-A0A7S1KJK9-F1
#
_cell.length_a   1.000
_cell.length_b   1.000
_cell.length_c   1.000
_cell.angle_alpha   90.00
_cell.angle_beta   90.00
_cell.angle_gamma   90.00
#
_symmetry.space_group_name_H-M   'P 1'
#
loop_
_entity.id
_entity.type
_entity.pdbx_description
1 polymer ?
#
loop_
_entity_poly.entity_id
_entity_poly.type
_entity_poly.pdbx_seq_one_letter_code
_entity_poly.pdbx_strand_id
1 'polypeptide(L)'
;QESAAKVLRLLGDQLSSVEIKRSLISAVGGSPQTFISSLAPVLDNTNLERPASNTVEWVAFYLLFHILLNGREEGNRVDYLDHLVQQHPAILEKAIECLEKAPETVTRSMMPFFFLRAAFDTEPGQFPPFPWAPLPPFVFVGCFRAAVRIMAHERKDIRDTYDSTAKDLRSLIHCGHIRHLANGGGSDADRAECLKALQKHICPLI
;
A
#
# COMPACT_ATOMS: atom_id res chain seq x y z
N GLN A 1 -18.07 15.59 -11.77
CA GLN A 1 -19.18 15.08 -10.93
C GLN A 1 -19.83 13.83 -11.54
N GLU A 2 -20.03 13.77 -12.87
CA GLU A 2 -20.61 12.61 -13.57
C GLU A 2 -19.76 11.32 -13.47
N SER A 3 -18.43 11.44 -13.50
CA SER A 3 -17.49 10.31 -13.38
C SER A 3 -17.54 9.65 -11.99
N ALA A 4 -17.71 10.44 -10.93
CA ALA A 4 -17.72 9.95 -9.55
C ALA A 4 -18.96 9.09 -9.23
N ALA A 5 -20.14 9.48 -9.72
CA ALA A 5 -21.37 8.70 -9.56
C ALA A 5 -21.30 7.37 -10.34
N LYS A 6 -20.64 7.36 -11.50
CA LYS A 6 -20.43 6.16 -12.33
C LYS A 6 -19.46 5.18 -11.67
N VAL A 7 -18.37 5.70 -11.08
CA VAL A 7 -17.40 4.91 -10.30
C VAL A 7 -18.06 4.30 -9.05
N LEU A 8 -18.83 5.09 -8.29
CA LEU A 8 -19.55 4.60 -7.11
C LEU A 8 -20.58 3.52 -7.43
N ARG A 9 -21.29 3.64 -8.56
CA ARG A 9 -22.24 2.62 -9.02
C ARG A 9 -21.55 1.33 -9.45
N LEU A 10 -20.43 1.43 -10.18
CA LEU A 10 -19.61 0.26 -10.57
C LEU A 10 -19.01 -0.46 -9.35
N LEU A 11 -18.66 0.29 -8.31
CA LEU A 11 -18.17 -0.24 -7.03
C LEU A 11 -19.26 -0.92 -6.19
N GLY A 12 -20.49 -0.40 -6.23
CA GLY A 12 -21.63 -0.96 -5.48
C GLY A 12 -22.19 -2.25 -6.07
N ASP A 13 -22.16 -2.39 -7.40
CA ASP A 13 -22.83 -3.50 -8.08
C ASP A 13 -21.98 -4.78 -8.19
N GLN A 14 -20.64 -4.71 -8.16
CA GLN A 14 -19.80 -5.87 -8.50
C GLN A 14 -18.39 -5.91 -7.86
N LEU A 15 -18.23 -6.02 -6.54
CA LEU A 15 -16.88 -6.08 -5.94
C LEU A 15 -15.98 -7.29 -6.36
N SER A 16 -16.42 -8.19 -7.24
CA SER A 16 -15.71 -9.44 -7.58
C SER A 16 -15.32 -9.67 -9.06
N SER A 17 -15.49 -8.71 -9.99
CA SER A 17 -15.26 -8.94 -11.44
C SER A 17 -14.04 -8.20 -12.03
N VAL A 18 -13.24 -8.92 -12.84
CA VAL A 18 -12.12 -8.42 -13.65
C VAL A 18 -12.55 -7.34 -14.66
N GLU A 19 -13.82 -7.35 -15.09
CA GLU A 19 -14.35 -6.43 -16.11
C GLU A 19 -14.42 -4.97 -15.63
N ILE A 20 -14.52 -4.76 -14.32
CA ILE A 20 -14.62 -3.43 -13.70
C ILE A 20 -13.33 -2.64 -13.85
N LYS A 21 -12.19 -3.32 -13.86
CA LYS A 21 -10.88 -2.67 -13.88
C LYS A 21 -10.68 -1.84 -15.16
N ARG A 22 -11.01 -2.42 -16.32
CA ARG A 22 -10.85 -1.76 -17.63
C ARG A 22 -11.92 -0.67 -17.84
N SER A 23 -13.14 -0.91 -17.37
CA SER A 23 -14.24 0.07 -17.42
C SER A 23 -13.98 1.28 -16.52
N LEU A 24 -13.37 1.10 -15.36
CA LEU A 24 -12.98 2.20 -14.47
C LEU A 24 -11.86 3.03 -15.09
N ILE A 25 -10.75 2.43 -15.55
CA ILE A 25 -9.67 3.18 -16.24
C ILE A 25 -10.23 3.96 -17.43
N SER A 26 -11.06 3.32 -18.25
CA SER A 26 -11.73 3.96 -19.38
C SER A 26 -12.63 5.13 -18.96
N ALA A 27 -13.35 5.00 -17.82
CA ALA A 27 -14.24 6.04 -17.31
C ALA A 27 -13.51 7.28 -16.74
N VAL A 28 -12.24 7.17 -16.35
CA VAL A 28 -11.46 8.28 -15.75
C VAL A 28 -10.36 8.83 -16.68
N GLY A 29 -10.44 8.56 -17.98
CA GLY A 29 -9.54 9.19 -18.97
C GLY A 29 -8.60 8.23 -19.70
N GLY A 30 -8.75 6.92 -19.50
CA GLY A 30 -8.19 5.90 -20.38
C GLY A 30 -6.73 5.49 -20.13
N SER A 31 -6.06 6.06 -19.12
CA SER A 31 -4.71 5.64 -18.72
C SER A 31 -4.60 5.30 -17.22
N PRO A 32 -3.70 4.39 -16.82
CA PRO A 32 -3.42 4.10 -15.41
C PRO A 32 -2.95 5.32 -14.63
N GLN A 33 -2.11 6.16 -15.24
CA GLN A 33 -1.58 7.37 -14.64
C GLN A 33 -2.70 8.37 -14.30
N THR A 34 -3.64 8.59 -15.22
CA THR A 34 -4.80 9.47 -14.97
C THR A 34 -5.68 8.89 -13.87
N PHE A 35 -5.88 7.57 -13.84
CA PHE A 35 -6.65 6.90 -12.81
C PHE A 35 -6.01 7.09 -11.41
N ILE A 36 -4.71 6.83 -11.27
CA ILE A 36 -3.96 7.05 -10.02
C ILE A 36 -4.06 8.52 -9.58
N SER A 37 -3.81 9.46 -10.49
CA SER A 37 -3.90 10.90 -10.21
C SER A 37 -5.30 11.33 -9.78
N SER A 38 -6.36 10.68 -10.26
CA SER A 38 -7.74 10.98 -9.87
C SER A 38 -8.09 10.50 -8.45
N LEU A 39 -7.40 9.47 -7.95
CA LEU A 39 -7.62 8.93 -6.61
C LEU A 39 -6.80 9.65 -5.53
N ALA A 40 -5.67 10.25 -5.88
CA ALA A 40 -4.85 11.05 -4.96
C ALA A 40 -5.68 12.07 -4.15
N PRO A 41 -6.45 13.01 -4.77
CA PRO A 41 -7.23 13.98 -4.02
C PRO A 41 -8.38 13.36 -3.21
N VAL A 42 -8.86 12.16 -3.58
CA VAL A 42 -9.88 11.46 -2.79
C VAL A 42 -9.30 11.04 -1.45
N LEU A 43 -8.08 10.49 -1.44
CA LEU A 43 -7.37 10.10 -0.23
C LEU A 43 -6.93 11.31 0.60
N ASP A 44 -6.48 12.39 -0.02
CA ASP A 44 -6.09 13.62 0.69
C ASP A 44 -7.25 14.21 1.50
N ASN A 45 -8.48 14.13 0.97
CA ASN A 45 -9.68 14.64 1.63
C ASN A 45 -10.23 13.72 2.72
N THR A 46 -9.65 12.52 2.93
CA THR A 46 -10.12 11.61 3.98
C THR A 46 -9.61 12.05 5.35
N ASN A 47 -10.54 12.22 6.30
CA ASN A 47 -10.19 12.49 7.69
C ASN A 47 -10.24 11.19 8.49
N LEU A 48 -9.06 10.73 8.91
CA LEU A 48 -8.86 9.47 9.62
C LEU A 48 -9.59 9.39 10.96
N GLU A 49 -10.02 10.51 11.52
CA GLU A 49 -10.78 10.55 12.78
C GLU A 49 -12.28 10.33 12.59
N ARG A 50 -12.77 10.34 11.33
CA ARG A 50 -14.20 10.17 11.02
C ARG A 50 -14.48 8.75 10.50
N PRO A 51 -15.40 7.99 11.12
CA PRO A 51 -15.75 6.64 10.67
C PRO A 51 -16.22 6.55 9.22
N ALA A 52 -16.90 7.59 8.71
CA ALA A 52 -17.34 7.67 7.31
C ALA A 52 -16.17 7.71 6.31
N SER A 53 -14.98 8.16 6.75
CA SER A 53 -13.77 8.15 5.93
C SER A 53 -13.22 6.74 5.71
N ASN A 54 -13.48 5.80 6.63
CA ASN A 54 -12.97 4.43 6.53
C ASN A 54 -13.46 3.72 5.25
N THR A 55 -14.72 3.92 4.86
CA THR A 55 -15.27 3.34 3.62
C THR A 55 -14.62 3.95 2.38
N VAL A 56 -14.44 5.28 2.37
CA VAL A 56 -13.82 5.99 1.24
C VAL A 56 -12.36 5.57 1.09
N GLU A 57 -11.61 5.51 2.20
CA GLU A 57 -10.23 5.02 2.25
C GLU A 57 -10.15 3.58 1.75
N TRP A 58 -11.02 2.69 2.26
CA TRP A 58 -11.08 1.30 1.83
C TRP A 58 -11.28 1.20 0.32
N VAL A 59 -12.26 1.93 -0.23
CA VAL A 59 -12.55 1.94 -1.67
C VAL A 59 -11.36 2.45 -2.47
N ALA A 60 -10.76 3.57 -2.07
CA ALA A 60 -9.65 4.17 -2.80
C ALA A 60 -8.42 3.25 -2.81
N PHE A 61 -8.05 2.67 -1.67
CA PHE A 61 -6.96 1.70 -1.60
C PHE A 61 -7.29 0.39 -2.31
N TYR A 62 -8.55 -0.05 -2.32
CA TYR A 62 -8.98 -1.21 -3.10
C TYR A 62 -8.80 -0.98 -4.60
N LEU A 63 -9.18 0.19 -5.10
CA LEU A 63 -8.96 0.56 -6.50
C LEU A 63 -7.47 0.65 -6.85
N LEU A 64 -6.66 1.25 -5.98
CA LEU A 64 -5.21 1.36 -6.15
C LEU A 64 -4.52 -0.02 -6.10
N PHE A 65 -4.99 -0.91 -5.25
CA PHE A 65 -4.52 -2.30 -5.21
C PHE A 65 -4.73 -2.98 -6.57
N HIS A 66 -5.95 -2.91 -7.12
CA HIS A 66 -6.27 -3.57 -8.39
C HIS A 66 -5.57 -2.96 -9.59
N ILE A 67 -5.38 -1.63 -9.64
CA ILE A 67 -4.65 -1.01 -10.75
C ILE A 67 -3.18 -1.44 -10.74
N LEU A 68 -2.54 -1.53 -9.57
CA LEU A 68 -1.16 -2.01 -9.45
C LEU A 68 -1.03 -3.50 -9.81
N LEU A 69 -2.01 -4.33 -9.46
CA LEU A 69 -2.05 -5.72 -9.91
C LEU A 69 -2.11 -5.83 -11.44
N ASN A 70 -2.88 -4.98 -12.11
CA ASN A 70 -2.89 -4.97 -13.57
C ASN A 70 -1.53 -4.57 -14.14
N GLY A 71 -0.87 -3.56 -13.57
CA GLY A 71 0.47 -3.18 -13.99
C GLY A 71 1.47 -4.33 -13.88
N ARG A 72 1.33 -5.19 -12.85
CA ARG A 72 2.12 -6.42 -12.70
C ARG A 72 1.83 -7.44 -13.80
N GLU A 73 0.56 -7.71 -14.07
CA GLU A 73 0.12 -8.63 -15.11
C GLU A 73 0.57 -8.18 -16.51
N GLU A 74 0.56 -6.87 -16.76
CA GLU A 74 0.99 -6.24 -18.00
C GLU A 74 2.51 -6.05 -18.10
N GLY A 75 3.24 -6.20 -16.99
CA GLY A 75 4.68 -5.92 -16.92
C GLY A 75 5.03 -4.44 -17.09
N ASN A 76 4.05 -3.54 -17.00
CA ASN A 76 4.23 -2.11 -17.20
C ASN A 76 4.41 -1.42 -15.85
N ARG A 77 5.65 -1.25 -15.41
CA ARG A 77 5.94 -0.61 -14.12
C ARG A 77 5.82 0.92 -14.19
N VAL A 78 6.18 1.51 -15.33
CA VAL A 78 6.34 2.96 -15.51
C VAL A 78 5.01 3.68 -15.30
N ASP A 79 3.94 3.18 -15.91
CA ASP A 79 2.62 3.83 -15.86
C ASP A 79 1.91 3.67 -14.50
N TYR A 80 2.44 2.80 -13.64
CA TYR A 80 1.77 2.34 -12.43
C TYR A 80 2.59 2.67 -11.19
N LEU A 81 3.61 1.85 -10.88
CA LEU A 81 4.42 1.98 -9.67
C LEU A 81 5.32 3.22 -9.71
N ASP A 82 6.03 3.45 -10.82
CA ASP A 82 6.96 4.58 -10.88
C ASP A 82 6.19 5.91 -10.90
N HIS A 83 5.07 5.98 -11.63
CA HIS A 83 4.17 7.13 -11.57
C HIS A 83 3.64 7.38 -10.16
N LEU A 84 3.18 6.34 -9.46
CA LEU A 84 2.74 6.44 -8.06
C LEU A 84 3.84 7.00 -7.15
N VAL A 85 5.05 6.44 -7.22
CA VAL A 85 6.17 6.83 -6.34
C VAL A 85 6.67 8.24 -6.64
N GLN A 86 6.75 8.62 -7.92
CA GLN A 86 7.32 9.89 -8.34
C GLN A 86 6.34 11.05 -8.26
N GLN A 87 5.06 10.82 -8.59
CA GLN A 87 4.07 11.89 -8.71
C GLN A 87 3.12 11.96 -7.51
N HIS A 88 2.89 10.85 -6.81
CA HIS A 88 1.88 10.75 -5.74
C HIS A 88 2.41 10.08 -4.45
N PRO A 89 3.58 10.50 -3.91
CA PRO A 89 4.13 9.89 -2.69
C PRO A 89 3.20 10.04 -1.46
N ALA A 90 2.37 11.07 -1.42
CA ALA A 90 1.38 11.28 -0.37
C ALA A 90 0.37 10.12 -0.21
N ILE A 91 0.08 9.37 -1.29
CA ILE A 91 -0.76 8.16 -1.22
C ILE A 91 -0.07 7.08 -0.36
N LEU A 92 1.25 6.93 -0.50
CA LEU A 92 2.03 5.99 0.29
C LEU A 92 2.11 6.44 1.75
N GLU A 93 2.30 7.74 2.00
CA GLU A 93 2.28 8.31 3.35
C GLU A 93 0.95 8.07 4.05
N LYS A 94 -0.16 8.29 3.33
CA LYS A 94 -1.51 8.01 3.82
C LYS A 94 -1.70 6.54 4.15
N ALA A 95 -1.21 5.64 3.31
CA ALA A 95 -1.29 4.20 3.57
C ALA A 95 -0.56 3.82 4.87
N ILE A 96 0.63 4.37 5.09
CA ILE A 96 1.39 4.19 6.33
C ILE A 96 0.64 4.77 7.53
N GLU A 97 0.10 5.97 7.41
CA GLU A 97 -0.68 6.59 8.49
C GLU A 97 -1.89 5.73 8.89
N CYS A 98 -2.62 5.17 7.92
CA CYS A 98 -3.73 4.26 8.17
C CYS A 98 -3.29 2.99 8.92
N LEU A 99 -2.14 2.42 8.56
CA LEU A 99 -1.61 1.21 9.20
C LEU A 99 -1.10 1.47 10.61
N GLU A 100 -0.46 2.62 10.83
CA GLU A 100 0.02 3.02 12.15
C GLU A 100 -1.13 3.28 13.14
N LYS A 101 -2.29 3.70 12.64
CA LYS A 101 -3.53 3.93 13.41
C LYS A 101 -4.46 2.71 13.47
N ALA A 102 -4.21 1.65 12.70
CA ALA A 102 -5.02 0.43 12.72
C ALA A 102 -5.22 -0.15 14.13
N PRO A 103 -4.19 -0.19 15.02
CA PRO A 103 -4.36 -0.74 16.37
C PRO A 103 -5.26 0.10 17.29
N GLU A 104 -5.51 1.37 16.95
CA GLU A 104 -6.32 2.28 17.78
C GLU A 104 -7.81 1.93 17.72
N THR A 105 -8.26 1.25 16.64
CA THR A 105 -9.67 0.90 16.44
C THR A 105 -9.80 -0.46 15.75
N VAL A 106 -10.57 -1.40 16.35
CA VAL A 106 -10.81 -2.76 15.82
C VAL A 106 -11.40 -2.78 14.40
N THR A 107 -12.03 -1.69 13.96
CA THR A 107 -12.81 -1.64 12.70
C THR A 107 -12.04 -1.06 11.51
N ARG A 108 -10.73 -0.79 11.64
CA ARG A 108 -9.97 -0.20 10.52
C ARG A 108 -9.64 -1.25 9.44
N SER A 109 -9.74 -0.79 8.20
CA SER A 109 -9.45 -1.56 7.00
C SER A 109 -7.96 -1.89 6.87
N MET A 110 -7.67 -3.10 6.38
CA MET A 110 -6.33 -3.54 6.00
C MET A 110 -6.01 -3.35 4.51
N MET A 111 -6.89 -2.70 3.74
CA MET A 111 -6.63 -2.39 2.34
C MET A 111 -5.38 -1.55 2.07
N PRO A 112 -4.97 -0.60 2.93
CA PRO A 112 -3.68 0.09 2.77
C PRO A 112 -2.50 -0.89 2.72
N PHE A 113 -2.55 -1.98 3.50
CA PHE A 113 -1.52 -3.00 3.49
C PHE A 113 -1.50 -3.79 2.17
N PHE A 114 -2.66 -4.26 1.71
CA PHE A 114 -2.75 -4.97 0.43
C PHE A 114 -2.29 -4.11 -0.75
N PHE A 115 -2.63 -2.82 -0.73
CA PHE A 115 -2.11 -1.84 -1.68
C PHE A 115 -0.57 -1.77 -1.65
N LEU A 116 0.06 -1.64 -0.48
CA LEU A 116 1.52 -1.62 -0.37
C LEU A 116 2.17 -2.92 -0.84
N ARG A 117 1.54 -4.08 -0.60
CA ARG A 117 2.01 -5.35 -1.18
C ARG A 117 1.92 -5.33 -2.71
N ALA A 118 0.80 -4.90 -3.29
CA ALA A 118 0.69 -4.79 -4.73
C ALA A 118 1.71 -3.80 -5.33
N ALA A 119 2.12 -2.78 -4.59
CA ALA A 119 3.18 -1.88 -5.03
C ALA A 119 4.57 -2.54 -4.97
N PHE A 120 4.92 -3.17 -3.84
CA PHE A 120 6.32 -3.45 -3.50
C PHE A 120 6.68 -4.91 -3.22
N ASP A 121 5.70 -5.82 -3.15
CA ASP A 121 6.00 -7.24 -2.91
C ASP A 121 6.79 -7.81 -4.09
N THR A 122 7.92 -8.44 -3.79
CA THR A 122 8.86 -9.00 -4.79
C THR A 122 8.88 -10.52 -4.76
N GLU A 123 8.16 -11.15 -3.82
CA GLU A 123 8.06 -12.59 -3.79
C GLU A 123 7.11 -13.09 -4.91
N PRO A 124 7.48 -14.16 -5.63
CA PRO A 124 6.59 -14.83 -6.56
C PRO A 124 5.44 -15.48 -5.75
N GLY A 125 4.35 -14.74 -5.61
CA GLY A 125 3.14 -15.15 -4.90
C GLY A 125 1.95 -15.28 -5.84
N GLN A 126 0.81 -14.73 -5.45
CA GLN A 126 -0.44 -14.77 -6.23
C GLN A 126 -0.40 -13.99 -7.56
N PHE A 127 0.57 -13.09 -7.74
CA PHE A 127 0.68 -12.22 -8.91
C PHE A 127 2.14 -12.15 -9.38
N PRO A 128 2.40 -11.94 -10.69
CA PRO A 128 3.76 -11.74 -11.16
C PRO A 128 4.43 -10.56 -10.44
N PRO A 129 5.70 -10.68 -10.01
CA PRO A 129 6.39 -9.57 -9.36
C PRO A 129 6.74 -8.49 -10.39
N PHE A 130 6.66 -7.21 -10.00
CA PHE A 130 7.48 -6.21 -10.68
C PHE A 130 8.96 -6.57 -10.47
N PRO A 131 9.86 -6.23 -11.41
CA PRO A 131 11.29 -6.21 -11.11
C PRO A 131 11.54 -5.41 -9.83
N TRP A 132 12.50 -5.85 -9.02
CA TRP A 132 12.79 -5.23 -7.73
C TRP A 132 12.88 -3.70 -7.84
N ALA A 133 12.23 -3.01 -6.91
CA ALA A 133 12.26 -1.57 -6.77
C ALA A 133 12.69 -1.23 -5.34
N PRO A 134 13.53 -0.19 -5.13
CA PRO A 134 13.80 0.31 -3.79
C PRO A 134 12.48 0.72 -3.12
N LEU A 135 12.24 0.20 -1.91
CA LEU A 135 11.15 0.72 -1.08
C LEU A 135 11.60 2.07 -0.51
N PRO A 136 10.79 3.14 -0.61
CA PRO A 136 11.12 4.39 0.04
C PRO A 136 11.29 4.20 1.56
N PRO A 137 12.28 4.86 2.21
CA PRO A 137 12.58 4.62 3.62
C PRO A 137 11.39 4.79 4.56
N PHE A 138 10.57 5.81 4.32
CA PHE A 138 9.39 6.06 5.15
C PHE A 138 8.37 4.92 5.08
N VAL A 139 8.26 4.22 3.93
CA VAL A 139 7.35 3.08 3.77
C VAL A 139 7.81 1.91 4.62
N PHE A 140 9.07 1.48 4.50
CA PHE A 140 9.53 0.31 5.26
C PHE A 140 9.60 0.62 6.77
N VAL A 141 10.02 1.82 7.16
CA VAL A 141 10.06 2.24 8.57
C VAL A 141 8.63 2.31 9.14
N GLY A 142 7.69 2.88 8.38
CA GLY A 142 6.29 2.94 8.78
C GLY A 142 5.65 1.57 8.94
N CYS A 143 5.87 0.67 7.98
CA CYS A 143 5.42 -0.73 8.08
C CYS A 143 6.00 -1.43 9.32
N PHE A 144 7.28 -1.18 9.64
CA PHE A 144 7.90 -1.76 10.84
C PHE A 144 7.26 -1.24 12.11
N ARG A 145 7.07 0.09 12.23
CA ARG A 145 6.41 0.71 13.38
C ARG A 145 4.99 0.20 13.56
N ALA A 146 4.22 0.10 12.47
CA ALA A 146 2.87 -0.46 12.50
C ALA A 146 2.89 -1.90 13.02
N ALA A 147 3.79 -2.76 12.52
CA ALA A 147 3.93 -4.13 13.01
C ALA A 147 4.29 -4.20 14.50
N VAL A 148 5.24 -3.39 14.96
CA VAL A 148 5.62 -3.31 16.39
C VAL A 148 4.46 -2.84 17.25
N ARG A 149 3.73 -1.80 16.83
CA ARG A 149 2.54 -1.30 17.56
C ARG A 149 1.46 -2.37 17.68
N ILE A 150 1.22 -3.15 16.63
CA ILE A 150 0.29 -4.28 16.69
C ILE A 150 0.79 -5.32 17.69
N MET A 151 2.03 -5.79 17.55
CA MET A 151 2.56 -6.88 18.38
C MET A 151 2.68 -6.51 19.86
N ALA A 152 3.04 -5.26 20.16
CA ALA A 152 3.22 -4.75 21.51
C ALA A 152 1.94 -4.16 22.12
N HIS A 153 0.82 -4.15 21.39
CA HIS A 153 -0.42 -3.52 21.87
C HIS A 153 -0.90 -4.16 23.17
N GLU A 154 -1.35 -3.40 24.17
CA GLU A 154 -1.73 -3.95 25.50
C GLU A 154 -2.94 -4.88 25.43
N ARG A 155 -3.93 -4.51 24.60
CA ARG A 155 -5.15 -5.28 24.36
C ARG A 155 -4.91 -6.53 23.52
N LYS A 156 -5.22 -7.71 24.09
CA LYS A 156 -5.05 -9.01 23.42
C LYS A 156 -5.92 -9.15 22.16
N ASP A 157 -7.15 -8.66 22.18
CA ASP A 157 -8.07 -8.78 21.06
C ASP A 157 -7.57 -8.01 19.82
N ILE A 158 -6.91 -6.86 20.01
CA ILE A 158 -6.24 -6.12 18.94
C ILE A 158 -5.06 -6.93 18.38
N ARG A 159 -4.21 -7.46 19.26
CA ARG A 159 -3.07 -8.30 18.84
C ARG A 159 -3.53 -9.49 18.01
N ASP A 160 -4.52 -10.23 18.51
CA ASP A 160 -5.03 -11.44 17.84
C ASP A 160 -5.71 -11.11 16.50
N THR A 161 -6.45 -10.01 16.43
CA THR A 161 -7.11 -9.55 15.18
C THR A 161 -6.11 -9.21 14.09
N TYR A 162 -4.99 -8.58 14.44
CA TYR A 162 -4.02 -8.05 13.48
C TYR A 162 -2.70 -8.85 13.42
N ASP A 163 -2.58 -9.99 14.10
CA ASP A 163 -1.36 -10.81 14.18
C ASP A 163 -0.85 -11.23 12.78
N SER A 164 -1.77 -11.71 11.92
CA SER A 164 -1.43 -12.06 10.53
C SER A 164 -0.87 -10.86 9.78
N THR A 165 -1.47 -9.68 9.94
CA THR A 165 -0.98 -8.46 9.31
C THR A 165 0.41 -8.09 9.81
N ALA A 166 0.66 -8.13 11.13
CA ALA A 166 1.97 -7.81 11.66
C ALA A 166 3.06 -8.73 11.08
N LYS A 167 2.74 -10.02 10.92
CA LYS A 167 3.61 -11.00 10.24
C LYS A 167 3.82 -10.66 8.77
N ASP A 168 2.76 -10.29 8.05
CA ASP A 168 2.85 -9.96 6.64
C ASP A 168 3.59 -8.64 6.37
N LEU A 169 3.42 -7.62 7.22
CA LEU A 169 4.18 -6.36 7.21
C LEU A 169 5.67 -6.63 7.41
N ARG A 170 6.00 -7.47 8.40
CA ARG A 170 7.38 -7.92 8.62
C ARG A 170 7.90 -8.69 7.39
N SER A 171 7.09 -9.54 6.77
CA SER A 171 7.48 -10.29 5.57
C SER A 171 7.80 -9.35 4.40
N LEU A 172 6.96 -8.35 4.13
CA LEU A 172 7.20 -7.36 3.07
C LEU A 172 8.55 -6.65 3.23
N ILE A 173 8.89 -6.25 4.47
CA ILE A 173 10.16 -5.57 4.77
C ILE A 173 11.34 -6.54 4.66
N HIS A 174 11.25 -7.68 5.36
CA HIS A 174 12.35 -8.61 5.52
C HIS A 174 12.65 -9.35 4.22
N CYS A 175 11.63 -9.96 3.63
CA CYS A 175 11.76 -10.75 2.41
C CYS A 175 11.85 -9.87 1.17
N GLY A 176 11.05 -8.80 1.11
CA GLY A 176 10.91 -7.99 -0.10
C GLY A 176 12.05 -6.97 -0.31
N HIS A 177 12.62 -6.44 0.77
CA HIS A 177 13.59 -5.35 0.72
C HIS A 177 14.95 -5.71 1.33
N ILE A 178 14.97 -6.07 2.62
CA ILE A 178 16.24 -6.31 3.35
C ILE A 178 16.99 -7.51 2.76
N ARG A 179 16.33 -8.64 2.54
CA ARG A 179 16.95 -9.84 1.96
C ARG A 179 17.53 -9.58 0.57
N HIS A 180 16.81 -8.82 -0.27
CA HIS A 180 17.30 -8.45 -1.60
C HIS A 180 18.60 -7.64 -1.52
N LEU A 181 18.62 -6.60 -0.68
CA LEU A 181 19.80 -5.76 -0.47
C LEU A 181 20.97 -6.53 0.13
N ALA A 182 20.71 -7.43 1.09
CA ALA A 182 21.73 -8.26 1.74
C ALA A 182 22.38 -9.27 0.77
N ASN A 183 21.63 -9.77 -0.21
CA ASN A 183 22.10 -10.74 -1.19
C ASN A 183 22.81 -10.10 -2.40
N GLY A 184 23.28 -8.85 -2.27
CA GLY A 184 23.99 -8.16 -3.34
C GLY A 184 23.07 -7.48 -4.37
N GLY A 185 21.76 -7.43 -4.12
CA GLY A 185 20.82 -6.61 -4.88
C GLY A 185 20.90 -5.12 -4.51
N GLY A 186 20.28 -4.27 -5.34
CA GLY A 186 20.30 -2.81 -5.20
C GLY A 186 21.69 -2.16 -5.32
N SER A 187 21.74 -0.84 -5.21
CA SER A 187 22.97 -0.05 -5.18
C SER A 187 23.56 0.07 -3.77
N ASP A 188 24.83 0.50 -3.66
CA ASP A 188 25.44 0.80 -2.36
C ASP A 188 24.73 1.96 -1.64
N ALA A 189 24.15 2.90 -2.39
CA ALA A 189 23.33 3.96 -1.83
C ALA A 189 22.05 3.41 -1.17
N ASP A 190 21.36 2.47 -1.83
CA ASP A 190 20.16 1.83 -1.27
C ASP A 190 20.48 1.06 0.02
N ARG A 191 21.62 0.37 0.05
CA ARG A 191 22.10 -0.34 1.25
C ARG A 191 22.41 0.62 2.39
N ALA A 192 23.11 1.71 2.11
CA ALA A 192 23.47 2.72 3.10
C ALA A 192 22.23 3.42 3.68
N GLU A 193 21.26 3.75 2.83
CA GLU A 193 20.00 4.35 3.25
C GLU A 193 19.17 3.41 4.12
N CYS A 194 19.05 2.14 3.71
CA CYS A 194 18.41 1.09 4.49
C CYS A 194 19.07 0.96 5.88
N LEU A 195 20.40 0.79 5.94
CA LEU A 195 21.15 0.69 7.19
C LEU A 195 20.93 1.91 8.11
N LYS A 196 20.99 3.13 7.56
CA LYS A 196 20.77 4.36 8.31
C LYS A 196 19.36 4.40 8.92
N ALA A 197 18.35 4.01 8.18
CA ALA A 197 16.98 3.99 8.67
C ALA A 197 16.73 2.86 9.69
N LEU A 198 17.35 1.68 9.52
CA LEU A 198 17.36 0.61 10.55
C LEU A 198 17.96 1.12 11.86
N GLN A 199 19.17 1.70 11.81
CA GLN A 199 19.87 2.22 12.99
C GLN A 199 19.08 3.31 13.71
N LYS A 200 18.48 4.23 12.94
CA LYS A 200 17.77 5.39 13.50
C LYS A 200 16.39 5.05 14.06
N HIS A 201 15.66 4.13 13.42
CA HIS A 201 14.22 3.96 13.68
C HIS A 201 13.83 2.59 14.20
N ILE A 202 14.68 1.56 14.01
CA ILE A 202 14.36 0.18 14.39
C ILE A 202 15.19 -0.27 15.58
N CYS A 203 16.51 -0.09 15.55
CA CYS A 203 17.38 -0.49 16.66
C CYS A 203 16.97 0.07 18.03
N PRO A 204 16.45 1.32 18.17
CA PRO A 204 15.98 1.82 19.46
C PRO A 204 14.69 1.15 20.00
N LEU A 205 14.02 0.32 19.19
CA LEU A 205 12.77 -0.37 19.55
C LEU A 205 12.99 -1.83 19.98
N ILE A 206 14.23 -2.33 19.86
CA ILE A 206 14.68 -3.69 20.25
C ILE A 206 15.44 -3.57 21.57
#